data_AF-A0A925ADF5-F1
#
_entry.id   AF-A0A925ADF5-F1
#
_cell.length_a   1.000
_cell.length_b   1.000
_cell.length_c   1.000
_cell.angle_alpha   90.00
_cell.angle_beta   90.00
_cell.angle_gamma   90.00
#
_symmetry.space_group_name_H-M   'P 1'
#
loop_
_entity.id
_entity.type
_entity.pdbx_description
1 polymer ?
#
loop_
_entity_poly.entity_id
_entity_poly.type
_entity_poly.pdbx_seq_one_letter_code
_entity_poly.pdbx_strand_id
1 'polypeptide(L)'
;MDMETPVPQEMDLSDEEKNEANKLLEAVIRNWSVLKSTSPDGLRAGFLHRTGLLSWEASRQSWLLRVERLGQDLLLEKIPWSYSVIRLPWMEKMLQVEW
;
A
#
# COMPACT_ATOMS: atom_id res chain seq x y z
N MET A 1 7.17 4.38 21.59
CA MET A 1 7.21 2.93 21.88
C MET A 1 8.66 2.50 21.82
N ASP A 2 9.08 1.68 22.78
CA ASP A 2 10.41 1.07 22.74
C ASP A 2 10.47 0.05 21.60
N MET A 3 11.59 -0.04 20.88
CA MET A 3 11.75 -0.95 19.73
C MET A 3 11.69 -2.43 20.15
N GLU A 4 11.90 -2.72 21.44
CA GLU A 4 11.80 -4.06 22.00
C GLU A 4 10.39 -4.43 22.48
N THR A 5 9.44 -3.48 22.44
CA THR A 5 8.05 -3.78 22.81
C THR A 5 7.41 -4.65 21.73
N PRO A 6 6.98 -5.89 22.03
CA PRO A 6 6.32 -6.73 21.05
C PRO A 6 5.00 -6.10 20.63
N VAL A 7 4.79 -6.04 19.32
CA VAL A 7 3.53 -5.59 18.73
C VAL A 7 2.56 -6.79 18.76
N PRO A 8 1.26 -6.59 19.08
CA PRO A 8 0.29 -7.66 19.01
C PRO A 8 0.33 -8.35 17.64
N GLN A 9 0.48 -9.67 17.64
CA GLN A 9 0.53 -10.47 16.42
C GLN A 9 -0.81 -10.44 15.68
N GLU A 10 -1.91 -10.40 16.43
CA GLU A 10 -3.27 -10.32 15.92
C GLU A 10 -3.92 -9.05 16.46
N MET A 11 -4.65 -8.37 15.59
CA MET A 11 -5.50 -7.24 15.92
C MET A 11 -6.88 -7.56 15.36
N ASP A 12 -7.83 -7.79 16.26
CA ASP A 12 -9.20 -8.07 15.88
C ASP A 12 -9.85 -6.78 15.36
N LEU A 13 -10.01 -6.71 14.04
CA LEU A 13 -10.78 -5.65 13.41
C LEU A 13 -12.27 -5.91 13.60
N SER A 14 -13.02 -4.88 14.00
CA SER A 14 -14.47 -4.93 14.08
C SER A 14 -15.10 -5.12 12.70
N ASP A 15 -16.34 -5.57 12.64
CA ASP A 15 -17.06 -5.72 11.38
C ASP A 15 -17.28 -4.36 10.70
N GLU A 16 -17.45 -3.29 11.47
CA GLU A 16 -17.51 -1.92 10.96
C GLU A 16 -16.20 -1.49 10.31
N GLU A 17 -15.05 -1.77 10.94
CA GLU A 17 -13.73 -1.45 10.40
C GLU A 17 -13.43 -2.22 9.10
N LYS A 18 -13.77 -3.52 9.08
CA LYS A 18 -13.64 -4.36 7.87
C LYS A 18 -14.52 -3.85 6.74
N ASN A 19 -15.76 -3.47 7.05
CA ASN A 19 -16.69 -2.93 6.07
C ASN A 19 -16.17 -1.60 5.49
N GLU A 20 -15.64 -0.71 6.33
CA GLU A 20 -15.07 0.56 5.86
C GLU A 20 -13.83 0.36 4.99
N ALA A 21 -12.95 -0.58 5.38
CA ALA A 21 -11.80 -0.96 4.55
C ALA A 21 -12.23 -1.52 3.18
N ASN A 22 -13.30 -2.31 3.13
CA ASN A 22 -13.83 -2.82 1.86
C ASN A 22 -14.43 -1.71 0.98
N LYS A 23 -15.17 -0.75 1.55
CA LYS A 23 -15.65 0.41 0.80
C LYS A 23 -14.51 1.23 0.19
N LEU A 24 -13.39 1.36 0.92
CA LEU A 24 -12.19 2.02 0.41
C LEU A 24 -11.62 1.28 -0.81
N LEU A 25 -11.52 -0.05 -0.75
CA LEU A 25 -11.04 -0.84 -1.89
C LEU A 25 -11.94 -0.70 -3.12
N GLU A 26 -13.26 -0.73 -2.92
CA GLU A 26 -14.20 -0.49 -4.00
C GLU A 26 -14.06 0.93 -4.58
N ALA A 27 -13.83 1.94 -3.74
CA ALA A 27 -13.58 3.30 -4.19
C ALA A 27 -12.29 3.38 -5.01
N VAL A 28 -11.22 2.69 -4.61
CA VAL A 28 -9.98 2.60 -5.40
C VAL A 28 -10.28 2.00 -6.78
N ILE A 29 -11.00 0.88 -6.85
CA ILE A 29 -11.35 0.21 -8.11
C ILE A 29 -12.19 1.13 -9.01
N ARG A 30 -13.18 1.83 -8.44
CA ARG A 30 -14.04 2.78 -9.18
C ARG A 30 -13.23 3.94 -9.76
N ASN A 31 -12.30 4.49 -8.99
CA ASN A 31 -11.51 5.65 -9.43
C ASN A 31 -10.35 5.24 -10.36
N TRP A 32 -9.82 4.02 -10.24
CA TRP A 32 -8.80 3.47 -11.13
C TRP A 32 -9.46 2.67 -12.26
N SER A 33 -10.09 3.40 -13.18
CA SER A 33 -11.03 2.87 -14.19
C SER A 33 -10.51 1.72 -15.07
N VAL A 34 -9.18 1.60 -15.24
CA VAL A 34 -8.58 0.49 -16.02
C VAL A 34 -8.70 -0.87 -15.33
N LEU A 35 -8.95 -0.91 -14.02
CA LEU A 35 -9.19 -2.16 -13.29
C LEU A 35 -10.54 -2.80 -13.61
N LYS A 36 -11.47 -2.07 -14.24
CA LYS A 36 -12.78 -2.58 -14.70
C LYS A 36 -13.51 -3.36 -13.59
N SER A 37 -13.77 -4.65 -13.81
CA SER A 37 -14.51 -5.56 -12.93
C SER A 37 -13.60 -6.33 -11.96
N THR A 38 -12.41 -5.81 -11.66
CA THR A 38 -11.53 -6.38 -10.63
C THR A 38 -12.26 -6.38 -9.28
N SER A 39 -12.21 -7.48 -8.54
CA SER A 39 -12.77 -7.55 -7.20
C SER A 39 -11.83 -6.93 -6.16
N PRO A 40 -12.31 -6.55 -4.96
CA PRO A 40 -11.44 -6.14 -3.85
C PRO A 40 -10.32 -7.14 -3.56
N ASP A 41 -10.59 -8.44 -3.62
CA ASP A 41 -9.57 -9.47 -3.42
C ASP A 41 -8.55 -9.52 -4.56
N GLY A 42 -8.99 -9.32 -5.81
CA GLY A 42 -8.11 -9.17 -6.96
C GLY A 42 -7.19 -7.97 -6.84
N LEU A 43 -7.70 -6.82 -6.35
CA LEU A 43 -6.89 -5.64 -6.05
C LEU A 43 -5.86 -5.95 -4.96
N ARG A 44 -6.28 -6.62 -3.87
CA ARG A 44 -5.36 -7.01 -2.78
C ARG A 44 -4.23 -7.90 -3.30
N ALA A 45 -4.56 -9.01 -3.96
CA ALA A 45 -3.56 -9.95 -4.46
C ALA A 45 -2.68 -9.33 -5.55
N GLY A 46 -3.24 -8.46 -6.40
CA GLY A 46 -2.53 -7.85 -7.51
C GLY A 46 -1.59 -6.71 -7.10
N PHE A 47 -2.01 -5.86 -6.17
CA PHE A 47 -1.34 -4.57 -5.94
C PHE A 47 -1.06 -4.25 -4.48
N LEU A 48 -1.57 -5.01 -3.51
CA LEU A 48 -1.32 -4.72 -2.08
C LEU A 48 -0.47 -5.80 -1.41
N HIS A 49 -0.74 -7.07 -1.71
CA HIS A 49 0.00 -8.22 -1.21
C HIS A 49 1.15 -8.52 -2.16
N ARG A 50 2.25 -7.78 -2.00
CA ARG A 50 3.41 -7.86 -2.88
C ARG A 50 4.69 -8.09 -2.09
N THR A 51 5.58 -8.89 -2.68
CA THR A 51 6.95 -9.02 -2.19
C THR A 51 7.65 -7.68 -2.34
N GLY A 52 8.38 -7.27 -1.31
CA GLY A 52 9.18 -6.06 -1.38
C GLY A 52 10.33 -6.05 -0.39
N LEU A 53 11.29 -5.18 -0.65
CA LEU A 53 12.44 -4.91 0.20
C LEU A 53 12.34 -3.48 0.74
N LEU A 54 12.23 -3.35 2.05
CA LEU A 54 12.32 -2.07 2.74
C LEU A 54 13.77 -1.80 3.15
N SER A 55 14.27 -0.62 2.79
CA SER A 55 15.65 -0.20 3.08
C SER A 55 15.69 1.27 3.52
N TRP A 56 16.70 1.62 4.31
CA TRP A 56 16.94 3.00 4.72
C TRP A 56 17.92 3.68 3.74
N GLU A 57 17.50 4.78 3.13
CA GLU A 57 18.33 5.59 2.23
C GLU A 57 18.92 6.79 3.00
N ALA A 58 20.13 6.62 3.52
CA ALA A 58 20.78 7.62 4.39
C ALA A 58 20.97 8.99 3.71
N SER A 59 21.25 8.99 2.39
CA SER A 59 21.46 10.21 1.59
C SER A 59 20.22 11.11 1.54
N ARG A 60 19.03 10.50 1.46
CA ARG A 60 17.73 11.18 1.38
C ARG A 60 17.01 11.27 2.73
N GLN A 61 17.56 10.63 3.77
CA GLN A 61 16.91 10.44 5.07
C GLN A 61 15.47 9.94 4.94
N SER A 62 15.25 8.95 4.08
CA SER A 62 13.93 8.40 3.80
C SER A 62 13.95 6.87 3.76
N TRP A 63 12.78 6.28 4.00
CA TRP A 63 12.58 4.87 3.70
C TRP A 63 12.40 4.68 2.20
N LEU A 64 12.92 3.57 1.68
CA LEU A 64 12.75 3.15 0.30
C LEU A 64 12.21 1.71 0.28
N LEU A 65 10.99 1.54 -0.22
CA LEU A 65 10.37 0.27 -0.51
C LEU A 65 10.52 -0.04 -1.99
N ARG A 66 11.22 -1.13 -2.30
CA ARG A 66 11.28 -1.69 -3.66
C ARG A 66 10.33 -2.86 -3.75
N VAL A 67 9.35 -2.77 -4.63
CA VAL A 67 8.37 -3.83 -4.87
C VAL A 67 8.87 -4.71 -6.01
N GLU A 68 8.69 -6.02 -5.89
CA GLU A 68 8.97 -6.94 -7.00
C GLU A 68 8.08 -6.62 -8.20
N ARG A 69 8.67 -6.40 -9.38
CA ARG A 69 7.93 -6.01 -10.59
C ARG A 69 7.21 -7.19 -11.23
N LEU A 70 5.92 -7.03 -11.52
CA LEU A 70 5.06 -7.99 -12.20
C LEU A 70 4.39 -7.37 -13.43
N GLY A 71 3.87 -8.21 -14.33
CA GLY A 71 3.26 -7.75 -15.59
C GLY A 71 2.06 -6.82 -15.41
N GLN A 72 1.27 -7.02 -14.35
CA GLN A 72 0.10 -6.18 -14.05
C GLN A 72 0.45 -4.75 -13.62
N ASP A 73 1.72 -4.48 -13.27
CA ASP A 73 2.18 -3.16 -12.85
C ASP A 73 2.11 -2.13 -13.98
N LEU A 74 2.01 -2.58 -15.24
CA LEU A 74 1.70 -1.71 -16.38
C LEU A 74 0.41 -0.90 -16.18
N LEU A 75 -0.53 -1.39 -15.36
CA LEU A 75 -1.77 -0.68 -15.06
C LEU A 75 -1.53 0.54 -14.16
N LEU A 76 -0.43 0.59 -13.39
CA LEU A 76 -0.07 1.70 -12.50
C LEU A 76 0.17 3.00 -13.28
N GLU A 77 0.51 2.93 -14.57
CA GLU A 77 0.64 4.10 -15.44
C GLU A 77 -0.69 4.86 -15.63
N LYS A 78 -1.82 4.24 -15.27
CA LYS A 78 -3.17 4.79 -15.45
C LYS A 78 -3.85 5.15 -14.14
N ILE A 79 -3.13 5.11 -13.02
CA ILE A 79 -3.67 5.49 -11.72
C ILE A 79 -3.72 7.02 -11.62
N PRO A 80 -4.86 7.63 -11.20
CA PRO A 80 -5.03 9.08 -11.25
C PRO A 80 -4.46 9.84 -10.04
N TRP A 81 -3.63 9.19 -9.21
CA TRP A 81 -3.00 9.80 -8.03
C TRP A 81 -1.55 9.36 -7.86
N SER A 82 -0.80 10.05 -6.99
CA SER A 82 0.57 9.67 -6.64
C SER A 82 0.60 8.41 -5.78
N TYR A 83 1.47 7.47 -6.12
CA TYR A 83 1.66 6.20 -5.40
C TYR A 83 3.12 5.90 -5.03
N SER A 84 4.08 6.68 -5.54
CA SER A 84 5.52 6.44 -5.35
C SER A 84 6.12 7.22 -4.17
N VAL A 85 5.37 8.14 -3.56
CA VAL A 85 5.82 8.91 -2.40
C VAL A 85 4.69 8.97 -1.38
N ILE A 86 4.91 8.38 -0.21
CA ILE A 86 3.94 8.29 0.88
C ILE A 86 4.46 9.07 2.09
N ARG A 87 3.66 10.02 2.57
CA ARG A 87 3.90 10.77 3.81
C ARG A 87 2.58 11.02 4.52
N LEU A 88 2.28 10.17 5.50
CA LEU A 88 1.09 10.28 6.33
C LEU A 88 1.38 11.23 7.50
N PRO A 89 0.35 11.85 8.12
CA PRO A 89 0.53 12.84 9.19
C PRO A 89 1.33 12.33 10.40
N TRP A 90 1.33 11.02 10.64
CA TRP A 90 2.03 10.38 11.75
C TRP A 90 3.42 9.83 11.38
N MET A 91 3.87 9.99 10.14
CA MET A 91 5.20 9.51 9.71
C MET A 91 6.29 10.54 9.98
N GLU A 92 7.31 10.15 10.74
CA GLU A 92 8.50 11.00 10.96
C GLU A 92 9.31 11.22 9.68
N LYS A 93 9.45 10.16 8.86
CA LYS A 93 10.19 10.15 7.60
C LYS A 93 9.29 9.64 6.48
N MET A 94 9.43 10.21 5.29
CA MET A 94 8.68 9.77 4.12
C MET A 94 9.13 8.39 3.63
N LEU A 95 8.23 7.71 2.92
CA LEU A 95 8.47 6.45 2.24
C LEU A 95 8.44 6.69 0.73
N GLN A 96 9.56 6.42 0.06
CA GLN A 96 9.62 6.30 -1.39
C GLN A 96 9.28 4.86 -1.78
N VAL A 97 8.49 4.70 -2.83
CA VAL A 97 8.08 3.39 -3.34
C VAL A 97 8.50 3.29 -4.80
N GLU A 98 9.36 2.33 -5.08
CA GLU A 98 9.78 1.92 -6.42
C GLU A 98 9.01 0.66 -6.80
N TRP A 99 8.18 0.77 -7.85
CA TRP A 99 7.41 -0.32 -8.45
C TRP A 99 8.10 -0.89 -9.68
#